data_AF-A0A7K0NIJ0-F1
#
_entry.id   AF-A0A7K0NIJ0-F1
#
_cell.length_a   1.000
_cell.length_b   1.000
_cell.length_c   1.000
_cell.angle_alpha   90.00
_cell.angle_beta   90.00
_cell.angle_gamma   90.00
#
_symmetry.space_group_name_H-M   'P 1'
#
loop_
_entity.id
_entity.type
_entity.pdbx_description
1 polymer ?
#
loop_
_entity_poly.entity_id
_entity_poly.type
_entity_poly.pdbx_seq_one_letter_code
_entity_poly.pdbx_strand_id
1 'polypeptide(L)' 'LEPSQALLEENGLDWTRVVHGDQKFQNNRPLHAGDEVTCTSTIETYRAVAGNEIVTVRTDLHCEEELAQVQWTTLVMRG' A
#
# COMPACT_ATOMS: atom_id res chain seq x y z
N LEU A 1 12.04 6.10 -1.33
CA LEU A 1 10.82 6.92 -1.44
C LEU A 1 10.92 7.87 -2.64
N GLU A 2 11.92 8.76 -2.70
CA GLU A 2 12.12 9.65 -3.87
C GLU A 2 12.22 8.90 -5.23
N PRO A 3 13.01 7.82 -5.38
CA PRO A 3 13.10 7.13 -6.68
C PRO A 3 11.79 6.46 -7.11
N SER A 4 11.02 5.95 -6.14
CA SER A 4 9.72 5.35 -6.42
C SER A 4 8.66 6.39 -6.77
N GLN A 5 8.73 7.59 -6.19
CA GLN A 5 7.81 8.68 -6.54
C GLN A 5 8.09 9.20 -7.96
N ALA A 6 9.34 9.48 -8.28
CA ALA A 6 9.74 9.90 -9.62
C ALA A 6 9.34 8.87 -10.69
N LEU A 7 9.59 7.57 -10.43
CA LEU A 7 9.17 6.50 -11.35
C LEU A 7 7.65 6.52 -11.60
N LEU A 8 6.84 6.67 -10.56
CA LEU A 8 5.37 6.66 -10.70
C LEU A 8 4.87 7.91 -11.44
N GLU A 9 5.43 9.08 -11.18
CA GLU A 9 5.11 10.33 -11.88
C GLU A 9 5.47 10.25 -13.37
N GLU A 10 6.66 9.76 -13.69
CA GLU A 10 7.11 9.52 -15.07
C GLU A 10 6.20 8.52 -15.82
N ASN A 11 5.52 7.65 -15.09
CA ASN A 11 4.54 6.69 -15.61
C ASN A 11 3.09 7.18 -15.49
N GLY A 12 2.87 8.48 -15.30
CA GLY A 12 1.57 9.13 -15.44
C GLY A 12 0.75 9.26 -14.14
N LEU A 13 1.35 8.97 -12.97
CA LEU A 13 0.66 9.20 -11.70
C LEU A 13 0.61 10.70 -11.36
N ASP A 14 -0.60 11.26 -11.29
CA ASP A 14 -0.84 12.60 -10.73
C ASP A 14 -1.20 12.48 -9.24
N TRP A 15 -0.23 12.77 -8.36
CA TRP A 15 -0.42 12.74 -6.91
C TRP A 15 -1.53 13.65 -6.40
N THR A 16 -1.87 14.74 -7.10
CA THR A 16 -2.95 15.66 -6.71
C THR A 16 -4.34 15.02 -6.85
N ARG A 17 -4.41 13.92 -7.61
CA ARG A 17 -5.63 13.18 -7.89
C ARG A 17 -5.77 11.89 -7.07
N VAL A 18 -4.72 11.48 -6.36
CA VAL A 18 -4.72 10.29 -5.49
C VAL A 18 -5.46 10.58 -4.19
N VAL A 19 -6.36 9.68 -3.80
CA VAL A 19 -7.05 9.69 -2.51
C VAL A 19 -6.85 8.34 -1.82
N HIS A 20 -6.56 8.36 -0.53
CA HIS A 20 -6.60 7.16 0.31
C HIS A 20 -8.07 6.82 0.61
N GLY A 21 -8.54 5.69 0.08
CA GLY A 21 -9.94 5.27 0.20
C GLY A 21 -10.24 4.46 1.46
N ASP A 22 -9.51 3.36 1.67
CA ASP A 22 -9.74 2.42 2.78
C ASP A 22 -8.41 1.93 3.34
N GLN A 23 -8.41 1.59 4.62
CA GLN A 23 -7.27 0.99 5.31
C GLN A 23 -7.76 -0.08 6.27
N LYS A 24 -7.24 -1.31 6.12
CA LYS A 24 -7.55 -2.44 6.99
C LYS A 24 -6.28 -3.05 7.55
N PHE A 25 -6.41 -3.63 8.74
CA PHE A 25 -5.32 -4.26 9.46
C PHE A 25 -5.79 -5.58 10.05
N GLN A 26 -4.96 -6.60 9.90
CA GLN A 26 -4.99 -7.82 10.70
C GLN A 26 -3.72 -7.85 11.52
N ASN A 27 -3.85 -7.72 12.84
CA ASN A 27 -2.72 -7.75 13.76
C ASN A 27 -2.55 -9.18 14.27
N ASN A 28 -1.43 -9.81 13.91
CA ASN A 28 -1.08 -11.15 14.39
C ASN A 28 -0.30 -11.07 15.70
N ARG A 29 0.59 -10.08 15.83
CA ARG A 29 1.28 -9.75 17.08
C ARG A 29 1.55 -8.24 17.21
N PRO A 30 1.54 -7.65 18.41
CA PRO A 30 1.90 -6.25 18.61
C PRO A 30 3.33 -5.96 18.12
N LEU A 31 3.54 -4.78 17.55
CA LEU A 31 4.88 -4.26 17.25
C LEU A 31 5.43 -3.54 18.47
N HIS A 32 6.70 -3.74 18.78
CA HIS A 32 7.39 -3.06 19.87
C HIS A 32 8.56 -2.22 19.34
N ALA A 33 9.00 -1.25 20.15
CA ALA A 33 10.19 -0.48 19.82
C ALA A 33 11.42 -1.40 19.84
N GLY A 34 12.24 -1.31 18.80
CA GLY A 34 13.39 -2.20 18.59
C GLY A 34 13.11 -3.38 17.66
N ASP A 35 11.85 -3.63 17.30
CA ASP A 35 11.53 -4.62 16.26
C ASP A 35 12.17 -4.20 14.93
N GLU A 36 12.90 -5.13 14.29
CA GLU A 36 13.35 -4.99 12.91
C GLU A 36 12.26 -5.51 11.97
N VAL A 37 11.61 -4.59 11.25
CA VAL A 37 10.45 -4.91 10.42
C VAL A 37 10.80 -4.85 8.94
N THR A 38 10.43 -5.89 8.20
CA THR A 38 10.46 -5.92 6.73
C THR A 38 9.03 -5.93 6.18
N CYS A 39 8.84 -5.29 5.04
CA CYS A 39 7.53 -5.17 4.39
C CYS A 39 7.60 -5.72 2.97
N THR A 40 6.65 -6.58 2.61
CA THR A 40 6.42 -7.00 1.23
C THR A 40 5.04 -6.57 0.79
N SER A 41 4.96 -5.79 -0.30
CA SER A 41 3.70 -5.30 -0.84
C SER A 41 3.33 -6.01 -2.15
N THR A 42 2.07 -6.37 -2.28
CA THR A 42 1.48 -7.02 -3.46
C THR A 42 0.25 -6.24 -3.88
N ILE A 43 0.17 -5.88 -5.16
CA ILE A 43 -1.08 -5.39 -5.75
C ILE A 43 -2.03 -6.58 -5.84
N GLU A 44 -3.06 -6.61 -5.00
CA GLU A 44 -4.06 -7.69 -5.01
C GLU A 44 -5.15 -7.42 -6.05
N THR A 45 -5.53 -6.17 -6.24
CA THR A 45 -6.55 -5.80 -7.25
C THR A 45 -6.24 -4.46 -7.90
N TYR A 46 -6.63 -4.35 -9.16
CA TYR A 46 -6.71 -3.10 -9.92
C TYR A 46 -8.02 -3.09 -10.70
N ARG A 47 -8.72 -1.96 -10.69
CA ARG A 47 -9.92 -1.75 -11.49
C ARG A 47 -10.08 -0.30 -11.91
N ALA A 48 -10.59 -0.08 -13.12
CA ALA A 48 -11.03 1.24 -13.57
C ALA A 48 -12.57 1.29 -13.56
N VAL A 49 -13.16 2.22 -12.81
CA VAL A 49 -14.62 2.34 -12.63
C VAL A 49 -15.03 3.81 -12.59
N ALA A 50 -16.00 4.18 -13.45
CA ALA A 50 -16.57 5.53 -13.52
C ALA A 50 -15.51 6.64 -13.60
N GLY A 51 -14.47 6.42 -14.42
CA GLY A 51 -13.37 7.38 -14.61
C GLY A 51 -12.32 7.37 -13.51
N ASN A 52 -12.45 6.56 -12.46
CA ASN A 52 -11.41 6.41 -11.42
C ASN A 52 -10.65 5.10 -11.60
N GLU A 53 -9.37 5.11 -11.29
CA GLU A 53 -8.58 3.89 -11.11
C GLU A 53 -8.46 3.58 -9.63
N ILE A 54 -8.73 2.34 -9.24
CA ILE A 54 -8.74 1.90 -7.86
C ILE A 54 -7.80 0.71 -7.74
N VAL A 55 -6.82 0.82 -6.85
CA VAL A 55 -5.85 -0.23 -6.55
C VAL A 55 -5.97 -0.61 -5.09
N THR A 56 -5.96 -1.92 -4.81
CA THR A 56 -5.80 -2.45 -3.45
C THR A 56 -4.46 -3.13 -3.35
N VAL A 57 -3.65 -2.67 -2.40
CA VAL A 57 -2.33 -3.21 -2.10
C VAL A 57 -2.40 -3.90 -0.75
N ARG A 58 -2.04 -5.17 -0.71
CA ARG A 58 -1.76 -5.88 0.53
C ARG A 58 -0.30 -5.71 0.88
N THR A 59 0.00 -5.44 2.14
CA THR A 59 1.38 -5.43 2.63
C THR A 59 1.49 -6.34 3.85
N ASP A 60 2.43 -7.27 3.77
CA ASP A 60 2.76 -8.20 4.84
C ASP A 60 3.98 -7.66 5.59
N LEU A 61 3.79 -7.34 6.86
CA LEU A 61 4.84 -6.87 7.77
C LEU A 61 5.38 -8.08 8.52
N HIS A 62 6.67 -8.35 8.37
CA HIS A 62 7.36 -9.40 9.11
C HIS A 62 8.37 -8.78 10.08
N CYS A 63 8.46 -9.34 11.28
CA CYS A 63 9.57 -9.11 12.19
C CYS A 63 10.38 -10.39 12.23
N GLU A 64 11.57 -10.32 11.66
CA GLU A 64 12.34 -11.52 11.32
C GLU A 64 11.47 -12.49 10.48
N GLU A 65 11.18 -13.69 11.00
CA GLU A 65 10.39 -14.72 10.33
C GLU A 65 8.89 -14.66 10.69
N GLU A 66 8.50 -13.86 11.68
CA GLU A 66 7.13 -13.80 12.17
C GLU A 66 6.30 -12.77 11.40
N LEU A 67 5.18 -13.21 10.81
CA LEU A 67 4.19 -12.30 10.23
C LEU A 67 3.52 -11.50 11.35
N ALA A 68 3.92 -10.25 11.49
CA ALA A 68 3.47 -9.33 12.52
C ALA A 68 2.07 -8.79 12.27
N GLN A 69 1.85 -8.37 11.01
CA GLN A 69 0.63 -7.69 10.60
C GLN A 69 0.45 -7.87 9.09
N VAL A 70 -0.79 -8.01 8.68
CA VAL A 70 -1.19 -7.81 7.29
C VAL A 70 -2.00 -6.54 7.21
N GLN A 71 -1.68 -5.68 6.25
CA GLN A 71 -2.45 -4.48 5.98
C GLN A 71 -2.94 -4.44 4.54
N TRP A 72 -4.11 -3.84 4.34
CA TRP A 72 -4.65 -3.55 3.03
C TRP A 72 -4.87 -2.06 2.90
N THR A 73 -4.32 -1.48 1.85
CA THR A 73 -4.50 -0.08 1.48
C THR A 73 -5.25 -0.02 0.17
N THR A 74 -6.34 0.75 0.13
CA THR A 74 -7.00 1.09 -1.13
C THR A 74 -6.67 2.53 -1.50
N LEU A 75 -6.09 2.72 -2.68
CA LEU A 75 -5.84 4.03 -3.28
C LEU A 75 -6.78 4.22 -4.47
N VAL A 76 -7.28 5.45 -4.63
CA VAL A 76 -8.13 5.86 -5.74
C VAL A 76 -7.45 7.00 -6.47
N MET A 77 -7.09 6.78 -7.73
CA MET A 77 -6.68 7.83 -8.64
C MET A 77 -7.94 8.35 -9.34
N ARG A 78 -8.25 9.63 -9.11
CA ARG A 78 -9.43 10.25 -9.71
C ARG A 78 -9.13 10.74 -11.12
N GLY A 79 -9.80 10.19 -12.13
CA GLY A 79 -9.79 10.76 -13.49
C GLY A 79 -10.58 12.05 -13.58
#